data_AF-A0A437LTD9-F1
#
_entry.id   AF-A0A437LTD9-F1
#
_cell.length_a   1.000
_cell.length_b   1.000
_cell.length_c   1.000
_cell.angle_alpha   90.00
_cell.angle_beta   90.00
_cell.angle_gamma   90.00
#
_symmetry.space_group_name_H-M   'P 1'
#
loop_
_entity.id
_entity.type
_entity.pdbx_description
1 polymer ?
#
loop_
_entity_poly.entity_id
_entity_poly.type
_entity_poly.pdbx_seq_one_letter_code
_entity_poly.pdbx_strand_id
1 'polypeptide(L)'
;MHASPLATRHATQSSAPLRRAVARVLQTLSQQLDALAERLQAPPADDVDQASHLEFRHDPRTGHGVLFENGERRFTFLQGLERL
;
A
#
# COMPACT_ATOMS: atom_id res chain seq x y z
N MET A 1 -29.62 -54.20 18.01
CA MET A 1 -29.11 -53.14 17.10
C MET A 1 -28.38 -52.11 17.95
N HIS A 2 -27.07 -52.25 18.13
CA HIS A 2 -26.25 -51.25 18.85
C HIS A 2 -25.30 -50.60 17.86
N ALA A 3 -25.55 -49.33 17.54
CA ALA A 3 -24.65 -48.51 16.74
C ALA A 3 -23.44 -48.11 17.60
N SER A 4 -22.25 -48.51 17.18
CA SER A 4 -20.98 -48.22 17.83
C SER A 4 -20.64 -46.72 17.80
N PRO A 5 -20.46 -46.02 18.95
CA PRO A 5 -20.12 -44.59 18.98
C PRO A 5 -18.62 -44.29 18.78
N LEU A 6 -17.84 -45.23 18.23
CA LEU A 6 -16.37 -45.15 18.21
C LEU A 6 -15.79 -44.42 16.99
N ALA A 7 -16.59 -44.16 15.94
CA ALA A 7 -16.10 -43.57 14.69
C ALA A 7 -15.89 -42.04 14.77
N THR A 8 -16.58 -41.32 15.66
CA THR A 8 -16.51 -39.85 15.73
C THR A 8 -15.36 -39.30 16.56
N ARG A 9 -14.72 -40.10 17.42
CA ARG A 9 -13.59 -39.66 18.26
C ARG A 9 -12.24 -39.62 17.54
N HIS A 10 -12.07 -40.39 16.47
CA HIS A 10 -10.78 -40.45 15.76
C HIS A 10 -10.55 -39.29 14.78
N ALA A 11 -11.62 -38.77 14.15
CA ALA A 11 -11.51 -37.68 13.18
C ALA A 11 -11.12 -36.32 13.80
N THR A 12 -11.45 -36.10 15.08
CA THR A 12 -11.10 -34.88 15.81
C THR A 12 -9.65 -34.88 16.32
N GLN A 13 -9.06 -36.05 16.59
CA GLN A 13 -7.66 -36.15 17.04
C GLN A 13 -6.65 -36.03 15.89
N SER A 14 -6.96 -36.61 14.72
CA SER A 14 -6.05 -36.62 13.55
C SER A 14 -5.86 -35.24 12.90
N SER A 15 -6.84 -34.34 13.01
CA SER A 15 -6.81 -33.00 12.41
C SER A 15 -6.31 -31.90 13.36
N ALA A 16 -6.14 -32.20 14.65
CA ALA A 16 -5.60 -31.25 15.64
C ALA A 16 -4.17 -30.77 15.33
N PRO A 17 -3.21 -31.63 14.94
CA PRO A 17 -1.86 -31.17 14.60
C PRO A 17 -1.85 -30.34 13.30
N LEU A 18 -2.67 -30.71 12.32
CA LEU A 18 -2.79 -29.97 11.05
C LEU A 18 -3.36 -28.56 11.29
N ARG A 19 -4.43 -28.44 12.08
CA ARG A 19 -5.01 -27.13 12.44
C ARG A 19 -4.02 -26.25 13.19
N ARG A 20 -3.22 -26.82 14.09
CA ARG A 20 -2.17 -26.08 14.81
C ARG A 20 -1.05 -25.62 13.87
N ALA A 21 -0.65 -26.44 12.90
CA ALA A 21 0.33 -26.05 11.89
C ALA A 21 -0.20 -24.90 11.01
N VAL A 22 -1.43 -25.00 10.53
CA VAL A 22 -2.08 -23.93 9.74
C VAL A 22 -2.23 -22.64 10.54
N ALA A 23 -2.67 -22.73 11.81
CA ALA A 23 -2.78 -21.56 12.68
C ALA A 23 -1.43 -20.86 12.89
N ARG A 24 -0.34 -21.62 13.07
CA ARG A 24 1.02 -21.05 13.17
C ARG A 24 1.43 -20.36 11.88
N VAL A 25 1.20 -20.98 10.72
CA VAL A 25 1.54 -20.37 9.42
C VAL A 25 0.78 -19.06 9.22
N LEU A 26 -0.53 -19.06 9.48
CA LEU A 26 -1.35 -17.84 9.37
C LEU A 26 -0.88 -16.75 10.33
N GLN A 27 -0.48 -17.11 11.55
CA GLN A 27 0.02 -16.15 12.53
C GLN A 27 1.36 -15.55 12.10
N THR A 28 2.27 -16.36 11.55
CA THR A 28 3.54 -15.86 11.00
C THR A 28 3.31 -14.93 9.81
N LEU A 29 2.40 -15.29 8.91
CA LEU A 29 2.06 -14.44 7.76
C LEU A 29 1.43 -13.12 8.21
N SER A 30 0.54 -13.14 9.21
CA SER A 30 -0.04 -11.92 9.80
C SER A 30 1.06 -10.99 10.31
N GLN A 31 2.00 -11.51 11.10
CA GLN A 31 3.11 -10.71 11.65
C GLN A 31 4.02 -10.13 10.56
N GLN A 32 4.23 -10.88 9.47
CA GLN A 32 5.00 -10.38 8.32
C GLN A 32 4.27 -9.26 7.59
N LEU A 33 2.95 -9.38 7.44
CA LEU A 33 2.12 -8.33 6.84
C LEU A 33 2.06 -7.09 7.72
N ASP A 34 1.95 -7.25 9.04
CA ASP A 34 1.97 -6.15 10.00
C ASP A 34 3.32 -5.42 9.96
N ALA A 35 4.43 -6.15 9.94
CA ALA A 35 5.77 -5.56 9.82
C ALA A 35 5.99 -4.85 8.46
N LEU A 36 5.37 -5.35 7.38
CA LEU A 36 5.41 -4.72 6.06
C LEU A 36 4.54 -3.46 6.04
N ALA A 37 3.37 -3.50 6.69
CA ALA A 37 2.49 -2.35 6.83
C ALA A 37 3.15 -1.24 7.66
N GLU A 38 3.83 -1.58 8.76
CA GLU A 38 4.62 -0.62 9.55
C GLU A 38 5.74 0.02 8.71
N ARG A 39 6.42 -0.76 7.86
CA ARG A 39 7.44 -0.24 6.93
C ARG A 39 6.88 0.67 5.85
N LEU A 40 5.67 0.40 5.37
CA LEU A 40 5.00 1.27 4.39
C LEU A 40 4.39 2.52 5.05
N GLN A 41 4.01 2.45 6.32
CA GLN A 41 3.51 3.59 7.09
C GLN A 41 4.63 4.47 7.63
N ALA A 42 5.86 3.95 7.74
CA ALA A 42 7.01 4.80 7.94
C ALA A 42 7.03 5.80 6.77
N PRO A 43 6.93 7.12 7.03
CA PRO A 43 7.11 8.10 5.98
C PRO A 43 8.47 7.80 5.35
N PRO A 44 8.58 7.84 4.00
CA PRO A 44 9.87 7.64 3.35
C PRO A 44 10.88 8.51 4.09
N ALA A 45 11.97 7.89 4.53
CA ALA A 45 13.08 8.63 5.10
C ALA A 45 13.41 9.71 4.08
N ASP A 46 13.16 10.93 4.51
CA ASP A 46 13.15 12.12 3.71
C ASP A 46 14.54 12.25 3.05
N ASP A 47 14.67 11.76 1.81
CA ASP A 47 15.71 12.16 0.87
C ASP A 47 15.39 13.62 0.47
N VAL A 48 15.49 14.53 1.44
CA VAL A 48 15.18 15.97 1.25
C VAL A 48 16.18 16.63 0.30
N ASP A 49 17.26 15.95 -0.07
CA ASP A 49 18.27 16.48 -0.99
C ASP A 49 17.93 16.25 -2.48
N GLN A 50 16.80 15.61 -2.80
CA GLN A 50 16.38 15.41 -4.20
C GLN A 50 14.89 15.66 -4.47
N ALA A 51 14.19 16.34 -3.57
CA ALA A 51 12.86 16.84 -3.87
C ALA A 51 12.98 17.93 -4.94
N SER A 52 12.73 17.57 -6.21
CA SER A 52 12.65 18.51 -7.33
C SER A 52 11.89 19.77 -6.90
N HIS A 53 12.58 20.91 -6.86
CA HIS A 53 11.97 22.17 -6.47
C HIS A 53 11.01 22.60 -7.57
N LEU A 54 9.71 22.42 -7.32
CA LEU A 54 8.66 22.81 -8.24
C LEU A 54 8.24 24.25 -7.95
N GLU A 55 8.46 25.13 -8.93
CA GLU A 55 8.00 26.52 -8.89
C GLU A 55 6.94 26.74 -9.97
N PHE A 56 5.80 27.29 -9.58
CA PHE A 56 4.70 27.62 -10.48
C PHE A 56 4.62 29.13 -10.67
N ARG A 57 4.70 29.59 -11.91
CA ARG A 57 4.54 31.01 -12.26
C ARG A 57 3.37 31.19 -13.21
N HIS A 58 2.42 32.03 -12.81
CA HIS A 58 1.22 32.32 -13.59
C HIS A 58 1.21 33.77 -14.06
N ASP A 59 0.90 33.98 -15.34
CA ASP A 59 0.67 35.29 -15.93
C ASP A 59 -0.84 35.55 -16.11
N PRO A 60 -1.45 36.40 -15.26
CA PRO A 60 -2.87 36.68 -15.31
C PRO A 60 -3.31 37.47 -16.55
N ARG A 61 -2.39 38.07 -17.31
CA ARG A 61 -2.73 38.82 -18.53
C ARG A 61 -2.94 37.92 -19.73
N THR A 62 -2.24 36.79 -19.76
CA THR A 62 -2.25 35.85 -20.89
C THR A 62 -2.93 34.53 -20.54
N GLY A 63 -3.20 34.28 -19.25
CA GLY A 63 -3.79 33.01 -18.78
C GLY A 63 -2.81 31.83 -18.89
N HIS A 64 -1.54 32.10 -19.19
CA HIS A 64 -0.50 31.09 -19.20
C HIS A 64 -0.02 30.85 -17.77
N GLY A 65 0.19 29.58 -17.44
CA GLY A 65 1.09 29.26 -16.35
C GLY A 65 2.20 28.34 -16.82
N VAL A 66 3.32 28.45 -16.12
CA VAL A 66 4.56 27.77 -16.43
C VAL A 66 5.03 27.05 -15.17
N LEU A 67 5.29 25.76 -15.31
CA LEU A 67 5.87 24.93 -14.26
C LEU A 67 7.38 24.81 -14.49
N PHE A 68 8.13 25.18 -13.46
CA PHE A 68 9.57 25.03 -13.38
C PHE A 68 9.90 23.87 -12.44
N GLU A 69 10.86 23.04 -12.83
CA GLU A 69 11.45 21.98 -12.00
C GLU A 69 12.93 22.28 -11.88
N ASN A 70 13.39 22.57 -10.66
CA ASN A 70 14.79 22.97 -10.39
C ASN A 70 15.24 24.20 -11.22
N GLY A 71 14.31 25.13 -11.47
CA GLY A 71 14.57 26.33 -12.27
C GLY A 71 14.48 26.13 -13.79
N GLU A 72 14.34 24.88 -14.28
CA GLU A 72 14.13 24.59 -15.69
C GLU A 72 12.65 24.57 -16.05
N ARG A 73 12.27 25.23 -17.15
CA ARG A 73 10.89 25.23 -17.65
C ARG A 73 10.53 23.83 -18.18
N ARG A 74 9.61 23.15 -17.51
CA ARG A 74 9.14 21.81 -17.93
C ARG A 74 7.87 21.86 -18.75
N PHE A 75 6.88 22.60 -18.28
CA PHE A 75 5.55 22.63 -18.89
C PHE A 75 5.00 24.05 -18.95
N THR A 76 4.25 24.34 -20.01
CA THR A 76 3.44 25.55 -20.16
C THR A 76 2.02 25.11 -20.40
N PHE A 77 1.09 25.60 -19.58
CA PHE A 77 -0.34 25.31 -19.69
C PHE A 77 -1.09 26.61 -19.96
N LEU A 78 -2.18 26.49 -20.70
CA LEU A 78 -3.16 27.53 -20.94
C LEU A 78 -4.33 27.27 -20.00
N GLN A 79 -4.50 28.09 -18.99
CA GLN A 79 -5.66 28.01 -18.12
C GLN A 79 -6.88 28.51 -18.91
N GLY A 80 -7.83 27.61 -19.23
CA GLY A 80 -8.98 27.91 -20.09
C GLY A 80 -9.44 26.76 -21.00
N LEU A 81 -8.69 25.66 -21.10
CA LEU A 81 -9.09 24.45 -21.84
C LEU A 81 -10.16 23.61 -21.13
N GLU A 82 -10.55 23.97 -19.91
CA GLU A 82 -11.54 23.24 -19.09
C GLU A 82 -13.00 23.45 -19.56
N ARG A 83 -13.21 24.23 -20.63
CA ARG A 83 -14.54 24.62 -21.14
C ARG A 83 -14.84 24.17 -22.58
N LEU A 84 -14.02 23.30 -23.17
CA LEU A 84 -14.28 22.72 -24.49
C LEU A 84 -14.95 21.34 -24.37
#